data_AF-A0A956D9D4-F1
#
_entry.id   AF-A0A956D9D4-F1
#
_cell.length_a   1.000
_cell.length_b   1.000
_cell.length_c   1.000
_cell.angle_alpha   90.00
_cell.angle_beta   90.00
_cell.angle_gamma   90.00
#
_symmetry.space_group_name_H-M   'P 1'
#
loop_
_entity.id
_entity.type
_entity.pdbx_description
1 polymer ?
#
loop_
_entity_poly.entity_id
_entity_poly.type
_entity_poly.pdbx_seq_one_letter_code
_entity_poly.pdbx_strand_id
1 'polypeptide(L)'
;MSQLRHRTSAKATLALAFLFACGGSTATTGPTTPSDEPGPELVLALQLSEAPADPEVDMPRSEVRVVLIDPEGERREQSVGVFSGICQPAALDRALVAVTCWWAGAGDQVRARKEGDTVVVTRAQLDEMVDGALPEETLATLELPPRATLRPLTGMP
;
A
#
# COMPACT_ATOMS: atom_id res chain seq x y z
N MET A 1 53.83 2.81 -26.01
CA MET A 1 55.00 2.93 -25.11
C MET A 1 54.47 2.95 -23.69
N SER A 2 54.63 1.86 -22.94
CA SER A 2 55.67 1.71 -21.90
C SER A 2 55.35 2.62 -20.70
N GLN A 3 55.06 2.16 -19.48
CA GLN A 3 55.63 1.02 -18.75
C GLN A 3 54.70 0.58 -17.62
N LEU A 4 54.45 -0.73 -17.60
CA LEU A 4 54.31 -1.56 -16.41
C LEU A 4 55.30 -1.15 -15.30
N ARG A 5 54.84 -1.10 -14.03
CA ARG A 5 55.72 -1.36 -12.88
C ARG A 5 55.04 -2.26 -11.87
N HIS A 6 55.33 -3.55 -12.01
CA HIS A 6 55.43 -4.50 -10.91
C HIS A 6 56.55 -4.09 -9.95
N ARG A 7 56.36 -4.36 -8.64
CA ARG A 7 57.34 -5.01 -7.75
C ARG A 7 56.77 -5.13 -6.32
N THR A 8 56.43 -6.35 -5.89
CA THR A 8 57.21 -7.32 -5.07
C THR A 8 56.93 -7.16 -3.57
N SER A 9 56.24 -8.13 -2.97
CA SER A 9 56.81 -9.26 -2.19
C SER A 9 56.88 -8.95 -0.69
N ALA A 10 56.17 -9.71 0.14
CA ALA A 10 56.74 -10.81 0.93
C ALA A 10 55.85 -11.22 2.11
N LYS A 11 55.59 -12.53 2.17
CA LYS A 11 55.65 -13.43 3.34
C LYS A 11 55.02 -12.96 4.67
N ALA A 12 54.03 -13.73 5.14
CA ALA A 12 54.10 -14.35 6.47
C ALA A 12 53.03 -15.44 6.58
N THR A 13 53.46 -16.68 6.40
CA THR A 13 52.76 -17.86 6.89
C THR A 13 52.80 -17.82 8.42
N LEU A 14 51.65 -17.73 9.08
CA LEU A 14 51.55 -18.09 10.50
C LEU A 14 50.31 -18.98 10.68
N ALA A 15 50.58 -20.28 10.79
CA ALA A 15 49.63 -21.27 11.22
C ALA A 15 49.37 -21.09 12.72
N LEU A 16 48.12 -20.89 13.10
CA LEU A 16 47.70 -21.00 14.49
C LEU A 16 46.48 -21.91 14.54
N ALA A 17 46.75 -23.19 14.82
CA ALA A 17 45.75 -24.18 15.16
C ALA A 17 45.24 -23.87 16.57
N PHE A 18 44.06 -23.25 16.67
CA PHE A 18 43.30 -23.19 17.92
C PHE A 18 42.20 -24.25 17.89
N LEU A 19 42.45 -25.32 18.66
CA LEU A 19 41.46 -26.29 19.09
C LEU A 19 40.47 -25.60 20.04
N PHE A 20 39.29 -25.22 19.53
CA PHE A 20 38.11 -25.03 20.36
C PHE A 20 37.20 -26.25 20.15
N ALA A 21 37.33 -27.21 21.06
CA ALA A 21 36.23 -28.10 21.40
C ALA A 21 35.23 -27.29 22.21
N CYS A 22 34.02 -27.05 21.68
CA CYS A 22 32.85 -26.83 22.51
C CYS A 22 31.62 -27.25 21.72
N GLY A 23 30.79 -28.08 22.36
CA GLY A 23 29.73 -28.86 21.74
C GLY A 23 28.82 -28.05 20.84
N GLY A 24 28.70 -28.50 19.58
CA GLY A 24 27.57 -28.14 18.75
C GLY A 24 26.31 -28.70 19.38
N SER A 25 25.68 -27.90 20.25
CA SER A 25 24.24 -27.95 20.42
C SER A 25 23.67 -27.85 19.01
N THR A 26 23.18 -28.96 18.50
CA THR A 26 22.18 -28.97 17.45
C THR A 26 21.06 -28.07 17.94
N ALA A 27 21.09 -26.81 17.51
CA ALA A 27 19.92 -25.96 17.53
C ALA A 27 18.93 -26.68 16.62
N THR A 28 18.07 -27.49 17.23
CA THR A 28 16.86 -27.96 16.61
C THR A 28 16.15 -26.70 16.14
N THR A 29 16.25 -26.39 14.85
CA THR A 29 15.30 -25.54 14.14
C THR A 29 13.99 -26.31 14.22
N GLY A 30 13.33 -26.22 15.37
CA GLY A 30 11.95 -26.62 15.51
C GLY A 30 11.19 -25.88 14.42
N PRO A 31 10.29 -26.55 13.68
CA PRO A 31 9.44 -25.86 12.72
C PRO A 31 8.78 -24.70 13.48
N THR A 32 9.02 -23.47 13.04
CA THR A 32 8.29 -22.31 13.55
C THR A 32 6.83 -22.58 13.25
N THR A 33 6.10 -23.11 14.24
CA THR A 33 4.67 -23.30 14.15
C THR A 33 4.09 -21.93 13.78
N PRO A 34 3.34 -21.81 12.67
CA PRO A 34 2.67 -20.57 12.36
C PRO A 34 1.84 -20.19 13.59
N SER A 35 2.16 -19.04 14.21
CA SER A 35 1.38 -18.52 15.34
C SER A 35 -0.07 -18.45 14.89
N ASP A 36 -1.01 -18.99 15.66
CA ASP A 36 -2.44 -19.02 15.32
C ASP A 36 -3.20 -17.80 15.87
N GLU A 37 -2.48 -16.80 16.39
CA GLU A 37 -3.13 -15.61 16.95
C GLU A 37 -3.85 -14.77 15.87
N PRO A 38 -5.10 -14.32 16.11
CA PRO A 38 -5.78 -13.43 15.18
C PRO A 38 -4.99 -12.13 14.99
N GLY A 39 -4.94 -11.62 13.76
CA GLY A 39 -4.35 -10.32 13.46
C GLY A 39 -5.21 -9.16 13.99
N PRO A 40 -4.68 -7.92 14.00
CA PRO A 40 -5.40 -6.77 14.51
C PRO A 40 -6.60 -6.40 13.63
N GLU A 41 -7.63 -5.83 14.24
CA GLU A 41 -8.76 -5.22 13.53
C GLU A 41 -8.44 -3.75 13.22
N LEU A 42 -8.47 -3.36 11.96
CA LEU A 42 -8.22 -1.98 11.52
C LEU A 42 -9.48 -1.39 10.89
N VAL A 43 -9.64 -0.08 11.01
CA VAL A 43 -10.68 0.67 10.30
C VAL A 43 -10.09 1.24 9.01
N LEU A 44 -10.79 1.06 7.90
CA LEU A 44 -10.42 1.59 6.57
C LEU A 44 -11.43 2.67 6.13
N ALA A 45 -10.93 3.80 5.66
CA ALA A 45 -11.74 4.87 5.08
C ALA A 45 -11.08 5.48 3.83
N LEU A 46 -11.91 6.07 2.96
CA LEU A 46 -11.46 7.04 1.97
C LEU A 46 -11.80 8.43 2.48
N GLN A 47 -10.77 9.21 2.79
CA GLN A 47 -10.92 10.61 3.19
C GLN A 47 -10.95 11.47 1.93
N LEU A 48 -11.90 12.39 1.90
CA LEU A 48 -12.11 13.33 0.81
C LEU A 48 -11.78 14.74 1.30
N SER A 49 -11.02 15.48 0.51
CA SER A 49 -10.78 16.90 0.71
C SER A 49 -10.82 17.65 -0.61
N GLU A 50 -11.17 18.93 -0.57
CA GLU A 50 -11.13 19.79 -1.75
C GLU A 50 -9.67 20.01 -2.19
N ALA A 51 -9.43 19.88 -3.49
CA ALA A 51 -8.16 20.23 -4.12
C ALA A 51 -8.33 21.52 -4.95
N PRO A 52 -7.25 22.27 -5.21
CA PRO A 52 -7.34 23.46 -6.06
C PRO A 52 -8.00 23.13 -7.41
N ALA A 53 -9.02 23.91 -7.78
CA ALA A 53 -9.71 23.77 -9.05
C ALA A 53 -8.74 23.94 -10.23
N ASP A 54 -9.09 23.34 -11.37
CA ASP A 54 -8.39 23.62 -12.63
C ASP A 54 -8.72 25.04 -13.10
N PRO A 55 -7.74 25.94 -13.21
CA PRO A 55 -8.00 27.35 -13.52
C PRO A 55 -8.41 27.59 -14.98
N GLU A 56 -8.16 26.63 -15.89
CA GLU A 56 -8.46 26.81 -17.31
C GLU A 56 -9.94 26.56 -17.62
N VAL A 57 -10.54 25.61 -16.90
CA VAL A 57 -11.90 25.13 -17.14
C VAL A 57 -12.82 25.26 -15.92
N ASP A 58 -12.35 25.90 -14.85
CA ASP A 58 -13.06 26.05 -13.56
C ASP A 58 -13.59 24.71 -13.03
N MET A 59 -12.82 23.65 -13.25
CA MET A 59 -13.24 22.29 -12.88
C MET A 59 -12.90 22.04 -11.41
N PRO A 60 -13.90 21.69 -10.56
CA PRO A 60 -13.64 21.31 -9.19
C PRO A 60 -12.77 20.05 -9.16
N ARG A 61 -11.94 19.92 -8.14
CA ARG A 61 -11.08 18.76 -7.94
C ARG A 61 -11.14 18.30 -6.51
N SER A 62 -10.97 17.00 -6.31
CA SER A 62 -11.02 16.38 -4.99
C SER A 62 -9.77 15.54 -4.78
N GLU A 63 -9.11 15.71 -3.64
CA GLU A 63 -8.06 14.80 -3.20
C GLU A 63 -8.70 13.60 -2.46
N VAL A 64 -8.24 12.40 -2.80
CA VAL A 64 -8.63 11.16 -2.12
C VAL A 64 -7.41 10.60 -1.39
N ARG A 65 -7.59 10.25 -0.12
CA ARG A 65 -6.60 9.56 0.70
C ARG A 65 -7.18 8.27 1.27
N VAL A 66 -6.37 7.22 1.33
CA VAL A 66 -6.70 6.06 2.16
C VAL A 66 -6.27 6.35 3.57
N VAL A 67 -7.16 6.09 4.52
CA VAL A 67 -6.89 6.20 5.95
C VAL A 67 -7.10 4.84 6.59
N LEU A 68 -6.08 4.37 7.30
CA LEU A 68 -6.12 3.21 8.18
C LEU A 68 -6.04 3.69 9.62
N ILE A 69 -6.93 3.22 10.48
CA ILE A 69 -6.96 3.52 11.91
C ILE A 69 -6.79 2.21 12.66
N ASP A 70 -5.84 2.14 13.57
CA ASP A 70 -5.61 0.97 14.40
C ASP A 70 -6.48 0.97 15.68
N PRO A 71 -6.48 -0.12 16.47
CA PRO A 71 -7.25 -0.20 17.71
C PRO A 71 -6.88 0.86 18.75
N GLU A 72 -5.64 1.36 18.72
CA GLU A 72 -5.13 2.41 19.59
C GLU A 72 -5.59 3.81 19.16
N GLY A 73 -6.12 3.94 17.93
CA GLY A 73 -6.62 5.18 17.36
C GLY A 73 -5.58 5.94 16.52
N GLU A 74 -4.39 5.36 16.31
CA GLU A 74 -3.36 5.95 15.47
C GLU A 74 -3.76 5.86 13.99
N ARG A 75 -3.51 6.95 13.27
CA ARG A 75 -3.91 7.12 11.87
C ARG A 75 -2.72 7.00 10.94
N ARG A 76 -2.87 6.16 9.92
CA ARG A 76 -1.94 6.07 8.79
C ARG A 76 -2.67 6.52 7.53
N GLU A 77 -2.14 7.54 6.87
CA GLU A 77 -2.73 8.13 5.68
C GLU A 77 -1.81 7.94 4.47
N GLN A 78 -2.40 7.62 3.32
CA GLN A 78 -1.68 7.53 2.05
C GLN A 78 -2.49 8.25 0.97
N SER A 79 -1.82 9.16 0.25
CA SER A 79 -2.44 9.83 -0.90
C SER A 79 -2.70 8.82 -2.02
N VAL A 80 -3.92 8.84 -2.55
CA VAL A 80 -4.34 8.03 -3.71
C VAL A 80 -4.23 8.84 -4.98
N GLY A 81 -4.63 10.11 -4.92
CA GLY A 81 -4.54 11.03 -6.04
C GLY A 81 -5.51 12.20 -5.93
N VAL A 82 -5.47 13.07 -6.93
CA VAL A 82 -6.41 14.18 -7.11
C VAL A 82 -7.21 13.93 -8.37
N PHE A 83 -8.54 13.90 -8.22
CA PHE A 83 -9.48 13.52 -9.26
C PHE A 83 -10.28 14.73 -9.72
N SER A 84 -10.73 14.67 -10.97
CA SER A 84 -11.64 15.66 -11.53
C SER A 84 -13.04 15.49 -10.93
N GLY A 85 -13.65 16.60 -10.58
CA GLY A 85 -14.99 16.64 -10.02
C GLY A 85 -15.06 16.58 -8.50
N ILE A 86 -16.31 16.53 -8.04
CA ILE A 86 -16.64 16.40 -6.62
C ILE A 86 -16.78 14.91 -6.30
N CYS A 87 -15.97 14.42 -5.37
CA CYS A 87 -16.08 13.03 -4.92
C CYS A 87 -17.19 12.87 -3.87
N GLN A 88 -17.91 11.75 -3.95
CA GLN A 88 -18.93 11.36 -2.98
C GLN A 88 -18.89 9.84 -2.75
N PRO A 89 -19.41 9.33 -1.61
CA PRO A 89 -19.51 7.90 -1.37
C PRO A 89 -20.24 7.18 -2.50
N ALA A 90 -19.73 6.01 -2.89
CA ALA A 90 -20.27 5.21 -3.99
C ALA A 90 -20.72 3.83 -3.53
N ALA A 91 -21.46 3.14 -4.40
CA ALA A 91 -21.80 1.74 -4.20
C ALA A 91 -20.53 0.88 -4.09
N LEU A 92 -20.55 -0.05 -3.14
CA LEU A 92 -19.35 -0.77 -2.70
C LEU A 92 -18.97 -1.99 -3.55
N ASP A 93 -19.54 -2.24 -4.73
CA ASP A 93 -19.38 -3.50 -5.51
C ASP A 93 -18.04 -4.26 -5.28
N ARG A 94 -18.06 -5.27 -4.39
CA ARG A 94 -16.90 -6.08 -3.91
C ARG A 94 -15.73 -5.33 -3.26
N ALA A 95 -15.82 -4.02 -3.10
CA ALA A 95 -14.93 -3.17 -2.32
C ALA A 95 -15.37 -3.05 -0.86
N LEU A 96 -14.45 -2.60 -0.01
CA LEU A 96 -14.74 -2.24 1.39
C LEU A 96 -15.23 -0.80 1.50
N VAL A 97 -14.61 0.10 0.74
CA VAL A 97 -14.96 1.53 0.64
C VAL A 97 -14.81 1.96 -0.82
N ALA A 98 -15.69 2.85 -1.26
CA ALA A 98 -15.69 3.36 -2.63
C ALA A 98 -16.19 4.80 -2.68
N VAL A 99 -15.65 5.57 -3.61
CA VAL A 99 -16.09 6.92 -3.94
C VAL A 99 -16.18 7.09 -5.45
N THR A 100 -17.07 7.97 -5.89
CA THR A 100 -17.17 8.39 -7.29
C THR A 100 -16.96 9.89 -7.35
N CYS A 101 -16.05 10.32 -8.20
CA CYS A 101 -15.75 11.71 -8.50
C CYS A 101 -16.30 12.02 -9.89
N TRP A 102 -17.14 13.06 -10.01
CA TRP A 102 -17.88 13.32 -11.24
C TRP A 102 -17.87 14.79 -11.62
N TRP A 103 -17.68 15.06 -12.91
CA TRP A 103 -17.79 16.39 -13.50
C TRP A 103 -18.14 16.31 -14.98
N ALA A 104 -19.12 17.12 -15.40
CA ALA A 104 -19.44 17.35 -16.81
C ALA A 104 -19.52 16.08 -17.69
N GLY A 105 -20.16 15.02 -17.20
CA GLY A 105 -20.42 13.80 -17.99
C GLY A 105 -19.34 12.73 -17.91
N ALA A 106 -18.23 12.98 -17.20
CA ALA A 106 -17.17 12.00 -16.99
C ALA A 106 -16.70 11.99 -15.53
N GLY A 107 -15.98 10.95 -15.16
CA GLY A 107 -15.47 10.85 -13.80
C GLY A 107 -14.60 9.64 -13.55
N ASP A 108 -14.34 9.42 -12.28
CA ASP A 108 -13.53 8.32 -11.78
C ASP A 108 -14.28 7.64 -10.63
N GLN A 109 -14.27 6.31 -10.63
CA GLN A 109 -14.65 5.52 -9.47
C GLN A 109 -13.39 4.97 -8.80
N VAL A 110 -13.19 5.33 -7.54
CA VAL A 110 -12.07 4.85 -6.72
C VAL A 110 -12.59 3.83 -5.71
N ARG A 111 -11.95 2.66 -5.65
CA ARG A 111 -12.35 1.54 -4.80
C ARG A 111 -11.16 1.03 -4.00
N ALA A 112 -11.36 0.67 -2.75
CA ALA A 112 -10.36 -0.04 -1.96
C ALA A 112 -10.86 -1.42 -1.56
N ARG A 113 -10.05 -2.45 -1.81
CA ARG A 113 -10.34 -3.85 -1.51
C ARG A 113 -9.17 -4.50 -0.77
N LYS A 114 -9.47 -5.52 0.03
CA LYS A 114 -8.45 -6.32 0.70
C LYS A 114 -8.05 -7.50 -0.17
N GLU A 115 -6.74 -7.68 -0.38
CA GLU A 115 -6.16 -8.83 -1.06
C GLU A 115 -5.07 -9.44 -0.16
N GLY A 116 -5.37 -10.56 0.49
CA GLY A 116 -4.47 -11.15 1.48
C GLY A 116 -4.16 -10.17 2.61
N ASP A 117 -2.89 -9.85 2.78
CA ASP A 117 -2.38 -8.87 3.75
C ASP A 117 -2.13 -7.49 3.14
N THR A 118 -2.84 -7.14 2.06
CA THR A 118 -2.74 -5.82 1.42
C THR A 118 -4.11 -5.18 1.22
N VAL A 119 -4.13 -3.86 1.18
CA VAL A 119 -5.22 -3.08 0.58
C VAL A 119 -4.79 -2.61 -0.79
N VAL A 120 -5.57 -2.95 -1.81
CA VAL A 120 -5.39 -2.49 -3.18
C VAL A 120 -6.43 -1.43 -3.47
N VAL A 121 -5.97 -0.27 -3.92
CA VAL A 121 -6.83 0.85 -4.33
C VAL A 121 -6.80 0.93 -5.84
N THR A 122 -7.96 0.81 -6.47
CA THR A 122 -8.11 0.88 -7.92
C THR A 122 -8.97 2.07 -8.34
N ARG A 123 -8.78 2.46 -9.59
CA ARG A 123 -9.57 3.46 -10.32
C ARG A 123 -10.18 2.83 -11.55
N ALA A 124 -11.47 3.05 -11.76
CA ALA A 124 -12.11 2.84 -13.05
C ALA A 124 -12.60 4.18 -13.58
N GLN A 125 -12.24 4.51 -14.81
CA GLN A 125 -12.77 5.72 -15.45
C GLN A 125 -14.23 5.48 -15.84
N LEU A 126 -15.06 6.50 -15.64
CA LEU A 126 -16.48 6.52 -15.97
C LEU A 126 -16.74 7.58 -17.04
N ASP A 127 -17.64 7.27 -17.96
CA ASP A 127 -18.03 8.16 -19.05
C ASP A 127 -19.52 7.97 -19.33
N GLU A 128 -20.30 9.05 -19.41
CA GLU A 128 -21.76 8.98 -19.62
C GLU A 128 -22.15 8.39 -20.98
N MET A 129 -21.23 8.41 -21.95
CA MET A 129 -21.43 7.88 -23.30
C MET A 129 -21.06 6.39 -23.39
N VAL A 130 -20.50 5.80 -22.32
CA VAL A 130 -20.08 4.40 -22.27
C VAL A 130 -20.85 3.66 -21.18
N ASP A 131 -21.50 2.57 -21.57
CA ASP A 131 -22.16 1.70 -20.60
C ASP A 131 -21.11 0.98 -19.73
N GLY A 132 -21.14 1.29 -18.44
CA GLY A 132 -20.27 0.68 -17.44
C GLY A 132 -18.94 1.41 -17.25
N ALA A 133 -18.06 0.79 -16.45
CA ALA A 133 -16.76 1.37 -16.13
C ALA A 133 -15.68 0.81 -17.06
N LEU A 134 -14.71 1.65 -17.41
CA LEU A 134 -13.50 1.25 -18.13
C LEU A 134 -12.59 0.36 -17.24
N PRO A 135 -11.59 -0.35 -17.81
CA PRO A 135 -10.72 -1.23 -17.04
C PRO A 135 -10.11 -0.56 -15.81
N GLU A 136 -10.04 -1.33 -14.72
CA GLU A 136 -9.48 -0.85 -13.46
C GLU A 136 -7.95 -0.70 -13.55
N GLU A 137 -7.43 0.41 -13.03
CA GLU A 137 -6.01 0.70 -12.82
C GLU A 137 -5.70 0.70 -11.32
N THR A 138 -4.59 0.09 -10.92
CA THR A 138 -4.11 0.17 -9.53
C THR A 138 -3.43 1.50 -9.27
N LEU A 139 -3.94 2.25 -8.28
CA LEU A 139 -3.38 3.53 -7.85
C LEU A 139 -2.45 3.41 -6.66
N ALA A 140 -2.80 2.55 -5.69
CA ALA A 140 -2.01 2.37 -4.48
C ALA A 140 -2.15 0.94 -3.93
N THR A 141 -1.09 0.48 -3.28
CA THR A 141 -1.07 -0.76 -2.52
C THR A 141 -0.53 -0.45 -1.13
N LEU A 142 -1.25 -0.89 -0.10
CA LEU A 142 -0.88 -0.68 1.30
C LEU A 142 -0.68 -2.04 1.97
N GLU A 143 0.48 -2.23 2.59
CA GLU A 143 0.77 -3.43 3.40
C GLU A 143 0.02 -3.36 4.73
N LEU A 144 -0.61 -4.47 5.10
CA LEU A 144 -1.26 -4.66 6.39
C LEU A 144 -0.41 -5.53 7.31
N PRO A 145 -0.57 -5.42 8.63
CA PRO A 145 -0.09 -6.43 9.53
C PRO A 145 -0.65 -7.82 9.13
N PRO A 146 0.13 -8.90 9.29
CA PRO A 146 -0.31 -10.24 8.91
C PRO A 146 -1.66 -10.59 9.54
N ARG A 147 -2.58 -11.10 8.72
CA ARG A 147 -3.93 -11.53 9.13
C ARG A 147 -4.80 -10.41 9.72
N ALA A 148 -4.46 -9.15 9.48
CA ALA A 148 -5.32 -8.04 9.88
C ALA A 148 -6.72 -8.21 9.27
N THR A 149 -7.74 -7.84 10.02
CA THR A 149 -9.12 -7.71 9.52
C THR A 149 -9.42 -6.24 9.29
N LEU A 150 -10.29 -5.94 8.33
CA LEU A 150 -10.65 -4.56 8.00
C LEU A 150 -12.14 -4.36 8.21
N ARG A 151 -12.50 -3.22 8.80
CA ARG A 151 -13.86 -2.72 8.82
C ARG A 151 -13.93 -1.37 8.12
N PRO A 152 -14.91 -1.15 7.23
CA PRO A 152 -15.12 0.17 6.67
C PRO A 152 -15.56 1.14 7.76
N LEU A 153 -15.06 2.38 7.71
CA LEU A 153 -15.61 3.46 8.52
C LEU A 153 -17.00 3.82 8.00
N THR A 154 -18.03 3.24 8.61
CA THR A 154 -19.43 3.55 8.29
C THR A 154 -19.98 4.59 9.25
N GLY A 155 -20.54 5.68 8.72
CA GLY A 155 -21.37 6.60 9.51
C GLY A 155 -20.66 7.78 10.16
N MET A 156 -19.96 8.61 9.37
CA MET A 156 -19.80 10.02 9.75
C MET A 156 -20.79 10.87 8.94
N PRO A 157 -21.66 11.65 9.60
CA PRO A 157 -22.65 12.52 8.96
C PRO A 157 -22.00 13.71 8.24
#